data_AF-A0A411G5W9-F1
#
_entry.id   AF-A0A411G5W9-F1
#
_cell.length_a   1.000
_cell.length_b   1.000
_cell.length_c   1.000
_cell.angle_alpha   90.00
_cell.angle_beta   90.00
_cell.angle_gamma   90.00
#
_symmetry.space_group_name_H-M   'P 1'
#
loop_
_entity.id
_entity.type
_entity.pdbx_description
1 polymer ?
#
loop_
_entity_poly.entity_id
_entity_poly.type
_entity_poly.pdbx_seq_one_letter_code
_entity_poly.pdbx_strand_id
1 'polypeptide(L)'
;SEMALERQVRAKVLAKRDPQQEKEAQEWIEAILGKKFPAGEAYEDVLRDGQVLCELMNKLVPGAIPKINSSGGQFKLMENINNFQKAMKEYGVHDVDVFQTSDLFEKKDIAQVTTSLFALGRTTYLHPEWKGPYLGPKPSEECKRDFSEETLRAGQTIVGLQAGSNKGASQAGQNMGAGRKIIIGK
;
A
#
# COMPACT_ATOMS: atom_id res chain seq x y z
N SER A 1 19.40 -31.92 -8.32
CA SER A 1 20.63 -31.26 -7.86
C SER A 1 20.26 -29.95 -7.18
N GLU A 2 20.75 -29.71 -5.96
CA GLU A 2 20.49 -28.50 -5.15
C GLU A 2 20.69 -27.20 -5.94
N MET A 3 21.77 -27.13 -6.75
CA MET A 3 22.05 -26.03 -7.68
C MET A 3 20.93 -25.70 -8.67
N ALA A 4 20.13 -26.68 -9.10
CA ALA A 4 19.03 -26.43 -10.04
C ALA A 4 17.82 -25.77 -9.35
N LEU A 5 17.61 -26.07 -8.07
CA LEU A 5 16.56 -25.45 -7.26
C LEU A 5 16.96 -24.02 -6.91
N GLU A 6 18.21 -23.81 -6.48
CA GLU A 6 18.75 -22.48 -6.17
C GLU A 6 18.71 -21.53 -7.39
N ARG A 7 19.08 -22.04 -8.58
CA ARG A 7 18.97 -21.27 -9.83
C ARG A 7 17.53 -20.86 -10.15
N GLN A 8 16.57 -21.76 -9.96
CA GLN A 8 15.16 -21.47 -10.21
C GLN A 8 14.60 -20.46 -9.20
N VAL A 9 14.97 -20.58 -7.92
CA VAL A 9 14.58 -19.62 -6.88
C VAL A 9 15.17 -18.24 -7.20
N ARG A 10 16.46 -18.16 -7.52
CA ARG A 10 17.12 -16.90 -7.89
C ARG A 10 16.51 -16.28 -9.15
N ALA A 11 16.19 -17.08 -10.16
CA ALA A 11 15.53 -16.60 -11.38
C ALA A 11 14.14 -16.01 -11.09
N LYS A 12 13.35 -16.64 -10.19
CA LYS A 12 12.04 -16.11 -9.77
C LYS A 12 12.16 -14.81 -8.97
N VAL A 13 13.16 -14.68 -8.10
CA VAL A 13 13.42 -13.44 -7.36
C VAL A 13 13.83 -12.32 -8.31
N LEU A 14 14.75 -12.60 -9.25
CA LEU A 14 15.17 -11.63 -10.26
C LEU A 14 14.00 -11.20 -11.17
N ALA A 15 13.06 -12.10 -11.46
CA ALA A 15 11.87 -11.77 -12.25
C ALA A 15 10.90 -10.82 -11.55
N LYS A 16 10.98 -10.66 -10.21
CA LYS A 16 10.20 -9.67 -9.46
C LYS A 16 10.86 -8.29 -9.44
N ARG A 17 12.16 -8.20 -9.75
CA ARG A 17 12.89 -6.94 -9.75
C ARG A 17 12.47 -6.11 -10.95
N ASP A 18 12.13 -4.86 -10.68
CA ASP A 18 11.88 -3.87 -11.71
C ASP A 18 13.03 -2.84 -11.70
N PRO A 19 13.94 -2.86 -12.71
CA PRO A 19 15.07 -1.94 -12.76
C PRO A 19 14.66 -0.47 -12.80
N GLN A 20 13.46 -0.16 -13.32
CA GLN A 20 12.95 1.20 -13.34
C GLN A 20 12.58 1.65 -11.93
N GLN A 21 11.90 0.80 -11.16
CA GLN A 21 11.57 1.10 -9.76
C GLN A 21 12.81 1.23 -8.87
N GLU A 22 13.81 0.37 -9.08
CA GLU A 22 15.08 0.46 -8.34
C GLU A 22 15.79 1.79 -8.63
N LYS A 23 15.79 2.22 -9.89
CA LYS A 23 16.34 3.51 -10.29
C LYS A 23 15.55 4.68 -9.68
N GLU A 24 14.22 4.64 -9.71
CA GLU A 24 13.38 5.69 -9.09
C GLU A 24 13.62 5.78 -7.58
N ALA A 25 13.71 4.63 -6.90
CA ALA A 25 14.02 4.57 -5.48
C ALA A 25 15.43 5.14 -5.20
N GLN A 26 16.42 4.79 -6.02
CA GLN A 26 17.77 5.37 -5.93
C GLN A 26 17.73 6.90 -6.10
N GLU A 27 17.12 7.40 -7.19
CA GLU A 27 17.06 8.84 -7.47
C GLU A 27 16.37 9.61 -6.35
N TRP A 28 15.34 9.02 -5.73
CA TRP A 28 14.67 9.59 -4.56
C TRP A 28 15.58 9.67 -3.33
N ILE A 29 16.30 8.59 -3.01
CA ILE A 29 17.27 8.60 -1.89
C ILE A 29 18.36 9.64 -2.13
N GLU A 30 18.90 9.69 -3.34
CA GLU A 30 19.94 10.65 -3.72
C GLU A 30 19.44 12.10 -3.61
N ALA A 31 18.19 12.37 -4.00
CA ALA A 31 17.57 13.68 -3.90
C ALA A 31 17.37 14.13 -2.44
N ILE A 32 17.04 13.21 -1.53
CA ILE A 32 16.88 13.51 -0.09
C ILE A 32 18.24 13.74 0.58
N LEU A 33 19.22 12.90 0.28
CA LEU A 33 20.55 12.98 0.89
C LEU A 33 21.40 14.09 0.28
N GLY A 34 21.11 14.52 -0.95
CA GLY A 34 21.94 15.43 -1.72
C GLY A 34 23.27 14.80 -2.15
N LYS A 35 23.38 13.47 -2.14
CA LYS A 35 24.57 12.69 -2.50
C LYS A 35 24.19 11.66 -3.55
N LYS A 36 25.07 11.43 -4.53
CA LYS A 36 24.90 10.39 -5.54
C LYS A 36 25.50 9.06 -5.06
N PHE A 37 24.89 7.96 -5.47
CA PHE A 37 25.45 6.63 -5.24
C PHE A 37 26.79 6.51 -6.00
N PRO A 38 27.76 5.74 -5.49
CA PRO A 38 29.04 5.59 -6.15
C PRO A 38 28.87 5.00 -7.55
N ALA A 39 29.58 5.57 -8.53
CA ALA A 39 29.52 5.09 -9.91
C ALA A 39 30.10 3.66 -10.01
N GLY A 40 29.31 2.73 -10.55
CA GLY A 40 29.71 1.34 -10.74
C GLY A 40 29.36 0.39 -9.59
N GLU A 41 28.82 0.89 -8.48
CA GLU A 41 28.25 0.07 -7.41
C GLU A 41 26.80 -0.32 -7.75
N ALA A 42 26.39 -1.53 -7.39
CA ALA A 42 25.01 -1.97 -7.56
C ALA A 42 24.11 -1.36 -6.47
N TYR A 43 22.85 -1.08 -6.82
CA TYR A 43 21.83 -0.54 -5.90
C TYR A 43 21.78 -1.30 -4.56
N GLU A 44 21.74 -2.62 -4.60
CA GLU A 44 21.70 -3.45 -3.40
C GLU A 44 22.99 -3.41 -2.56
N ASP A 45 24.15 -3.18 -3.18
CA ASP A 45 25.45 -3.15 -2.48
C ASP A 45 25.62 -1.84 -1.71
N VAL A 46 25.17 -0.72 -2.29
CA VAL A 46 25.18 0.59 -1.62
C VAL A 46 24.26 0.61 -0.40
N LEU A 47 23.12 -0.08 -0.47
CA LEU A 47 22.16 -0.14 0.64
C LEU A 47 22.54 -1.18 1.71
N ARG A 48 23.39 -2.16 1.35
CA ARG A 48 23.66 -3.36 2.15
C ARG A 48 24.18 -3.09 3.57
N ASP A 49 24.92 -2.00 3.74
CA ASP A 49 25.52 -1.63 5.03
C ASP A 49 24.54 -0.91 5.97
N GLY A 50 23.34 -0.56 5.47
CA GLY A 50 22.29 0.16 6.18
C GLY A 50 22.61 1.62 6.49
N GLN A 51 23.80 2.15 6.15
CA GLN A 51 24.19 3.51 6.48
C GLN A 51 23.37 4.53 5.72
N VAL A 52 23.25 4.35 4.40
CA VAL A 52 22.45 5.21 3.51
C VAL A 52 20.98 5.23 3.94
N LEU A 53 20.45 4.07 4.34
CA LEU A 53 19.08 3.94 4.84
C LEU A 53 18.87 4.69 6.16
N CYS A 54 19.83 4.58 7.09
CA CYS A 54 19.77 5.34 8.34
C CYS A 54 19.89 6.86 8.11
N GLU A 55 20.79 7.29 7.21
CA GLU A 55 20.91 8.71 6.84
C GLU A 55 19.60 9.24 6.23
N LEU A 56 18.97 8.44 5.36
CA LEU A 56 17.68 8.77 4.74
C LEU A 56 16.61 9.03 5.79
N MET A 57 16.49 8.11 6.76
CA MET A 57 15.49 8.24 7.82
C MET A 57 15.75 9.45 8.72
N ASN A 58 17.02 9.75 9.01
CA ASN A 58 17.39 10.96 9.75
C ASN A 58 17.10 12.26 8.99
N LYS A 59 16.98 12.22 7.66
CA LYS A 59 16.51 13.37 6.87
C LYS A 59 15.00 13.55 6.93
N LEU A 60 14.26 12.43 6.95
CA LEU A 60 12.79 12.45 7.10
C LEU A 60 12.38 12.86 8.51
N VAL A 61 13.01 12.26 9.52
CA VAL A 61 12.78 12.54 10.94
C VAL A 61 14.14 12.78 11.61
N PRO A 62 14.49 14.06 11.86
CA PRO A 62 15.74 14.41 12.51
C PRO A 62 15.91 13.70 13.85
N GLY A 63 16.97 12.90 13.98
CA GLY A 63 17.30 12.18 15.21
C GLY A 63 16.60 10.84 15.41
N ALA A 64 15.88 10.31 14.41
CA ALA A 64 15.25 8.99 14.50
C ALA A 64 16.26 7.86 14.78
N ILE A 65 17.46 7.95 14.19
CA ILE A 65 18.53 6.96 14.34
C ILE A 65 19.80 7.67 14.79
N PRO A 66 20.03 7.81 16.11
CA PRO A 66 21.14 8.61 16.64
C PRO A 66 22.52 7.98 16.40
N LYS A 67 22.58 6.66 16.19
CA LYS A 67 23.82 5.91 16.02
C LYS A 67 23.80 5.13 14.72
N ILE A 68 24.68 5.52 13.79
CA ILE A 68 24.93 4.82 12.54
C ILE A 68 26.31 4.17 12.64
N ASN A 69 26.37 2.84 12.51
CA ASN A 69 27.63 2.12 12.56
C ASN A 69 28.28 2.14 11.18
N SER A 70 29.41 2.85 11.04
CA SER A 70 30.17 2.91 9.77
C SER A 70 31.31 1.90 9.67
N SER A 71 31.65 1.23 10.77
CA SER A 71 32.75 0.27 10.82
C SER A 71 32.53 -0.80 11.89
N GLY A 72 32.95 -2.02 11.58
CA GLY A 72 32.91 -3.18 12.47
C GLY A 72 32.47 -4.45 11.76
N GLY A 73 32.22 -5.51 12.53
CA GLY A 73 31.74 -6.78 11.99
C GLY A 73 30.32 -6.70 11.42
N GLN A 74 29.94 -7.73 10.67
CA GLN A 74 28.65 -7.87 9.97
C GLN A 74 27.43 -7.57 10.87
N PHE A 75 27.50 -7.94 12.15
CA PHE A 75 26.43 -7.68 13.12
C PHE A 75 26.08 -6.19 13.26
N LYS A 76 27.08 -5.29 13.22
CA LYS A 76 26.83 -3.84 13.33
C LYS A 76 26.14 -3.26 12.09
N LEU A 77 26.41 -3.83 10.92
CA LEU A 77 25.74 -3.42 9.68
C LEU A 77 24.28 -3.91 9.69
N MET A 78 24.04 -5.14 10.16
CA MET A 78 22.68 -5.63 10.41
C MET A 78 21.92 -4.78 11.44
N GLU A 79 22.61 -4.28 12.48
CA GLU A 79 22.02 -3.36 13.46
C GLU A 79 21.54 -2.05 12.80
N ASN A 80 22.28 -1.51 11.83
CA ASN A 80 21.81 -0.34 11.06
C ASN A 80 20.49 -0.64 10.33
N ILE A 81 20.40 -1.78 9.66
CA ILE A 81 19.20 -2.19 8.93
C ILE A 81 18.01 -2.35 9.90
N ASN A 82 18.22 -2.97 11.06
CA ASN A 82 17.19 -3.12 12.09
C ASN A 82 16.73 -1.76 12.64
N ASN A 83 17.66 -0.83 12.87
CA ASN A 83 17.33 0.53 13.32
C ASN A 83 16.50 1.27 12.27
N PHE A 84 16.84 1.12 10.99
CA PHE A 84 16.04 1.68 9.88
C PHE A 84 14.63 1.09 9.85
N GLN A 85 14.48 -0.23 9.91
CA GLN A 85 13.17 -0.89 9.94
C GLN A 85 12.31 -0.40 11.10
N LYS A 86 12.91 -0.25 12.30
CA LYS A 86 12.20 0.28 13.46
C LYS A 86 11.70 1.70 13.20
N ALA A 87 12.57 2.58 12.71
CA ALA A 87 12.22 3.96 12.44
C ALA A 87 11.17 4.10 11.31
N MET A 88 11.17 3.21 10.30
CA MET A 88 10.10 3.14 9.30
C MET A 88 8.73 2.86 9.93
N LYS A 89 8.67 1.90 10.86
CA LYS A 89 7.43 1.56 11.57
C LYS A 89 6.95 2.71 12.44
N GLU A 90 7.86 3.36 13.16
CA GLU A 90 7.55 4.55 13.96
C GLU A 90 7.09 5.73 13.10
N TYR A 91 7.58 5.84 11.86
CA TYR A 91 7.13 6.81 10.87
C TYR A 91 5.75 6.48 10.27
N GLY A 92 5.23 5.26 10.48
CA GLY A 92 3.89 4.87 10.03
C GLY A 92 3.86 3.94 8.81
N VAL A 93 5.00 3.34 8.43
CA VAL A 93 5.00 2.24 7.45
C VAL A 93 4.45 0.98 8.12
N HIS A 94 3.54 0.27 7.44
CA HIS A 94 2.92 -0.93 7.98
C HIS A 94 3.93 -2.09 8.07
N ASP A 95 3.88 -2.90 9.15
CA ASP A 95 4.81 -4.03 9.35
C ASP A 95 4.90 -4.99 8.15
N VAL A 96 3.79 -5.21 7.45
CA VAL A 96 3.73 -6.08 6.27
C VAL A 96 4.52 -5.55 5.07
N ASP A 97 4.72 -4.24 5.01
CA ASP A 97 5.48 -3.56 3.96
C ASP A 97 6.97 -3.41 4.32
N VAL A 98 7.39 -3.83 5.53
CA VAL A 98 8.79 -3.72 5.98
C VAL A 98 9.58 -4.97 5.61
N PHE A 99 10.59 -4.81 4.76
CA PHE A 99 11.54 -5.87 4.40
C PHE A 99 12.30 -6.43 5.61
N GLN A 100 12.76 -7.67 5.49
CA GLN A 100 13.57 -8.35 6.50
C GLN A 100 15.06 -8.09 6.27
N THR A 101 15.87 -8.17 7.33
CA THR A 101 17.31 -7.89 7.25
C THR A 101 18.03 -8.82 6.26
N SER A 102 17.59 -10.06 6.14
CA SER A 102 18.09 -11.03 5.16
C SER A 102 17.79 -10.65 3.70
N ASP A 103 16.69 -9.93 3.45
CA ASP A 103 16.28 -9.55 2.09
C ASP A 103 17.32 -8.64 1.44
N LEU A 104 17.90 -7.75 2.24
CA LEU A 104 18.96 -6.82 1.83
C LEU A 104 20.36 -7.40 2.08
N PHE A 105 20.66 -7.85 3.30
CA PHE A 105 22.03 -8.20 3.69
C PHE A 105 22.56 -9.44 2.96
N GLU A 106 21.68 -10.44 2.74
CA GLU A 106 21.98 -11.65 1.96
C GLU A 106 21.45 -11.57 0.52
N LYS A 107 20.86 -10.44 0.13
CA LYS A 107 20.25 -10.20 -1.18
C LYS A 107 19.17 -11.24 -1.53
N LYS A 108 18.40 -11.70 -0.54
CA LYS A 108 17.35 -12.72 -0.73
C LYS A 108 16.14 -12.19 -1.50
N ASP A 109 15.74 -10.95 -1.27
CA ASP A 109 14.58 -10.35 -1.95
C ASP A 109 14.73 -8.81 -2.08
N ILE A 110 15.56 -8.37 -3.02
CA ILE A 110 15.79 -6.94 -3.29
C ILE A 110 14.51 -6.23 -3.76
N ALA A 111 13.59 -6.94 -4.41
CA ALA A 111 12.31 -6.38 -4.81
C ALA A 111 11.46 -5.97 -3.60
N GLN A 112 11.49 -6.75 -2.51
CA GLN A 112 10.85 -6.38 -1.24
C GLN A 112 11.49 -5.13 -0.61
N VAL A 113 12.82 -4.97 -0.69
CA VAL A 113 13.51 -3.76 -0.21
C VAL A 113 13.03 -2.53 -0.97
N THR A 114 12.97 -2.60 -2.30
CA THR A 114 12.45 -1.53 -3.14
C THR A 114 10.98 -1.22 -2.81
N THR A 115 10.14 -2.26 -2.68
CA THR A 115 8.71 -2.09 -2.29
C THR A 115 8.57 -1.37 -0.94
N SER A 116 9.43 -1.69 0.02
CA SER A 116 9.44 -1.06 1.35
C SER A 116 9.81 0.42 1.26
N LEU A 117 10.75 0.79 0.38
CA LEU A 117 11.12 2.18 0.13
C LEU A 117 9.98 2.97 -0.53
N PHE A 118 9.23 2.36 -1.46
CA PHE A 118 8.00 2.96 -2.00
C PHE A 118 6.91 3.09 -0.94
N ALA A 119 6.81 2.17 0.03
CA ALA A 119 5.91 2.32 1.17
C ALA A 119 6.32 3.53 2.04
N LEU A 120 7.60 3.66 2.37
CA LEU A 120 8.13 4.83 3.08
C LEU A 120 7.85 6.13 2.33
N GLY A 121 8.13 6.16 1.03
CA GLY A 121 7.85 7.28 0.14
C GLY A 121 6.39 7.70 0.17
N ARG A 122 5.46 6.73 0.11
CA ARG A 122 4.02 6.98 0.24
C ARG A 122 3.64 7.52 1.62
N THR A 123 4.25 7.00 2.69
CA THR A 123 4.02 7.49 4.05
C THR A 123 4.41 8.96 4.18
N THR A 124 5.44 9.45 3.48
CA THR A 124 5.83 10.88 3.55
C THR A 124 4.72 11.85 3.12
N TYR A 125 3.72 11.44 2.32
CA TYR A 125 2.57 12.28 1.99
C TYR A 125 1.63 12.51 3.18
N LEU A 126 1.68 11.65 4.20
CA LEU A 126 0.91 11.78 5.43
C LEU A 126 1.56 12.73 6.44
N HIS A 127 2.77 13.23 6.15
CA HIS A 127 3.56 14.11 7.00
C HIS A 127 3.62 15.53 6.42
N PRO A 128 2.77 16.47 6.89
CA PRO A 128 2.73 17.85 6.37
C PRO A 128 4.03 18.63 6.55
N GLU A 129 4.85 18.21 7.52
CA GLU A 129 6.19 18.74 7.78
C GLU A 129 7.20 18.39 6.66
N TRP A 130 6.95 17.31 5.92
CA TRP A 130 7.80 16.89 4.82
C TRP A 130 7.47 17.65 3.54
N LYS A 131 8.43 18.44 3.06
CA LYS A 131 8.36 19.20 1.80
C LYS A 131 9.44 18.80 0.79
N GLY A 132 10.08 17.66 1.02
CA GLY A 132 11.12 17.13 0.16
C GLY A 132 10.56 16.40 -1.07
N PRO A 133 11.43 15.72 -1.83
CA PRO A 133 10.98 14.88 -2.94
C PRO A 133 10.12 13.71 -2.42
N TYR A 134 9.13 13.33 -3.20
CA TYR A 134 8.24 12.20 -2.91
C TYR A 134 8.57 11.03 -3.83
N LEU A 135 8.27 9.81 -3.36
CA LEU A 135 8.43 8.59 -4.15
C LEU A 135 7.09 7.89 -4.30
N GLY A 136 6.78 7.50 -5.53
CA GLY A 136 5.51 6.88 -5.90
C GLY A 136 4.39 7.91 -6.13
N PRO A 137 3.23 7.42 -6.64
CA PRO A 137 2.10 8.28 -6.95
C PRO A 137 1.59 8.98 -5.69
N LYS A 138 1.25 10.26 -5.82
CA LYS A 138 0.55 11.01 -4.76
C LYS A 138 -0.70 10.20 -4.40
N PRO A 139 -0.92 9.81 -3.14
CA PRO A 139 -2.20 9.25 -2.74
C PRO A 139 -3.23 10.29 -3.14
N SER A 140 -4.13 9.93 -4.06
CA SER A 140 -5.20 10.81 -4.50
C SER A 140 -5.84 11.39 -3.25
N GLU A 141 -5.88 12.73 -3.14
CA GLU A 141 -6.70 13.37 -2.13
C GLU A 141 -8.03 12.62 -2.14
N GLU A 142 -8.43 12.05 -1.00
CA GLU A 142 -9.83 11.69 -0.83
C GLU A 142 -10.58 12.93 -1.26
N CYS A 143 -11.21 12.86 -2.45
CA CYS A 143 -12.32 13.71 -2.78
C CYS A 143 -13.26 13.40 -1.63
N LYS A 144 -13.20 14.24 -0.59
CA LYS A 144 -14.20 14.28 0.45
C LYS A 144 -15.47 14.52 -0.35
N ARG A 145 -16.17 13.45 -0.69
CA ARG A 145 -17.61 13.49 -0.80
C ARG A 145 -18.04 13.78 0.63
N ASP A 146 -17.95 15.06 0.97
CA ASP A 146 -18.95 15.72 1.77
C ASP A 146 -20.25 15.42 1.02
N PHE A 147 -20.83 14.26 1.30
CA PHE A 147 -22.25 14.10 1.15
C PHE A 147 -22.81 15.08 2.17
N SER A 148 -23.02 16.31 1.72
CA SER A 148 -23.80 17.28 2.45
C SER A 148 -25.08 16.56 2.88
N GLU A 149 -25.50 16.78 4.12
CA GLU A 149 -26.64 16.08 4.74
C GLU A 149 -27.92 16.14 3.86
N GLU A 150 -27.99 17.13 2.96
CA GLU A 150 -28.99 17.27 1.90
C GLU A 150 -29.02 16.08 0.91
N THR A 151 -27.87 15.53 0.51
CA THR A 151 -27.79 14.39 -0.42
C THR A 151 -28.24 13.07 0.25
N LEU A 152 -27.95 12.89 1.54
CA LEU A 152 -28.44 11.74 2.32
C LEU A 152 -29.96 11.81 2.56
N ARG A 153 -30.53 13.02 2.58
CA ARG A 153 -31.97 13.25 2.74
C ARG A 153 -32.74 13.17 1.41
N ALA A 154 -32.12 13.58 0.30
CA ALA A 154 -32.68 13.41 -1.04
C ALA A 154 -32.82 11.94 -1.46
N GLY A 155 -31.96 11.05 -0.95
CA GLY A 155 -32.04 9.59 -1.15
C GLY A 155 -33.24 8.91 -0.47
N GLN A 156 -33.85 9.53 0.55
CA GLN A 156 -35.05 9.00 1.21
C GLN A 156 -36.37 9.43 0.55
N THR A 157 -36.32 10.28 -0.48
CA THR A 157 -37.54 10.89 -1.06
C THR A 157 -37.87 10.39 -2.48
N ILE A 158 -37.02 9.54 -3.09
CA ILE A 158 -37.33 8.92 -4.39
C ILE A 158 -38.23 7.69 -4.16
N VAL A 159 -39.47 8.03 -3.84
CA VAL A 159 -40.66 7.22 -4.07
C VAL A 159 -40.73 6.93 -5.58
N GLY A 160 -40.72 5.65 -5.93
CA GLY A 160 -41.08 5.18 -7.26
C GLY A 160 -42.55 5.50 -7.53
N LEU A 161 -42.79 6.69 -8.09
CA LEU A 161 -44.06 7.03 -8.71
C LEU A 161 -44.15 6.25 -10.03
N GLN A 162 -44.70 5.03 -9.97
CA GLN A 162 -45.47 4.54 -11.11
C GLN A 162 -46.96 4.61 -10.75
N ALA A 163 -47.61 5.52 -11.47
CA ALA A 163 -49.03 5.80 -11.42
C ALA A 163 -49.88 4.57 -11.77
N GLY A 164 -50.95 4.38 -11.01
CA GLY A 164 -52.03 3.44 -11.28
C GLY A 164 -53.31 3.92 -10.59
N SER A 165 -53.91 4.98 -11.12
CA SER A 165 -55.23 5.46 -10.73
C SER A 165 -56.29 4.49 -11.24
N ASN A 166 -57.19 4.03 -10.38
CA ASN A 166 -58.50 3.51 -10.76
C ASN A 166 -59.53 4.02 -9.75
N LYS A 167 -60.18 5.15 -10.06
CA LYS A 167 -61.34 5.64 -9.33
C LYS A 167 -62.46 5.87 -10.33
N GLY A 168 -63.45 4.98 -10.33
CA GLY A 168 -64.71 5.18 -11.07
C GLY A 168 -65.62 3.94 -11.11
N ALA A 169 -66.75 4.02 -10.38
CA ALA A 169 -68.02 3.28 -10.55
C ALA A 169 -68.04 1.75 -10.28
N SER A 170 -69.03 1.12 -9.66
CA SER A 170 -70.23 1.53 -8.91
C SER A 170 -70.72 0.32 -8.09
N GLN A 171 -71.35 0.62 -6.96
CA GLN A 171 -72.16 -0.27 -6.13
C GLN A 171 -73.21 -1.08 -6.95
N ALA A 172 -73.28 -2.41 -6.78
CA ALA A 172 -74.52 -3.20 -6.80
C ALA A 172 -74.28 -4.70 -6.50
N GLY A 173 -75.14 -5.29 -5.65
CA GLY A 173 -75.48 -6.72 -5.62
C GLY A 173 -74.54 -7.62 -4.78
N GLN A 174 -74.82 -7.89 -3.51
CA GLN A 174 -75.73 -8.94 -3.03
C GLN A 174 -75.49 -10.35 -3.61
N ASN A 175 -75.35 -11.28 -2.66
CA ASN A 175 -76.00 -12.60 -2.58
C ASN A 175 -75.22 -13.87 -3.00
N MET A 176 -75.15 -14.75 -1.99
CA MET A 176 -75.09 -16.22 -1.92
C MET A 176 -74.71 -17.05 -3.15
N GLY A 177 -73.98 -18.14 -2.87
CA GLY A 177 -74.18 -19.34 -3.66
C GLY A 177 -73.09 -20.38 -3.51
N ALA A 178 -73.39 -21.40 -2.72
CA ALA A 178 -72.68 -22.66 -2.57
C ALA A 178 -72.20 -23.37 -3.87
N GLY A 179 -71.20 -24.23 -3.67
CA GLY A 179 -71.01 -25.50 -4.42
C GLY A 179 -69.95 -25.44 -5.52
N ARG A 180 -69.16 -26.49 -5.81
CA ARG A 180 -69.11 -27.89 -5.38
C ARG A 180 -67.67 -28.41 -5.63
N LYS A 181 -67.28 -29.38 -4.80
CA LYS A 181 -66.31 -30.48 -5.02
C LYS A 181 -66.24 -30.96 -6.49
N ILE A 182 -65.04 -31.34 -6.96
CA ILE A 182 -64.76 -32.61 -7.68
C ILE A 182 -63.23 -32.84 -7.76
N ILE A 183 -62.88 -34.10 -7.52
CA ILE A 183 -61.60 -34.83 -7.51
C ILE A 183 -61.23 -35.33 -8.93
N ILE A 184 -60.04 -35.95 -9.05
CA ILE A 184 -59.51 -36.86 -10.11
C ILE A 184 -58.49 -36.13 -11.01
N GLY A 185 -57.21 -36.51 -11.13
CA GLY A 185 -56.54 -37.80 -10.90
C GLY A 185 -56.20 -38.45 -12.24
N LYS A 186 -54.94 -38.36 -12.68
CA LYS A 186 -54.26 -39.42 -13.44
C LYS A 186 -52.76 -39.23 -13.38
#